data_AF-W7QI67-F1
#
_entry.id   AF-W7QI67-F1
#
_cell.length_a   1.000
_cell.length_b   1.000
_cell.length_c   1.000
_cell.angle_alpha   90.00
_cell.angle_beta   90.00
_cell.angle_gamma   90.00
#
_symmetry.space_group_name_H-M   'P 1'
#
loop_
_entity.id
_entity.type
_entity.pdbx_description
1 polymer ?
#
loop_
_entity_poly.entity_id
_entity_poly.type
_entity_poly.pdbx_seq_one_letter_code
_entity_poly.pdbx_strand_id
1 'polypeptide(L)'
;MDKQDQKALNDIEEYGCHIINVMEGDNEPSFTYSIGINQKQNKPDLIIVGLKRELAHSIVNNYKDRLLAGETFETGQYYSDFLGGFDVFFIEVDKSHYKEYLGWGLWLNNGDDFKMLQLIWPTTDGVWPWDSDKSEFYEWAQPILNDAGELSKI
;
A
#
# COMPACT_ATOMS: atom_id res chain seq x y z
N MET A 1 1.49 7.34 -25.79
CA MET A 1 1.18 6.26 -24.85
C MET A 1 2.16 5.15 -25.15
N ASP A 2 3.07 4.90 -24.23
CA ASP A 2 4.09 3.86 -24.40
C ASP A 2 3.50 2.47 -24.09
N LYS A 3 4.33 1.41 -24.21
CA LYS A 3 3.87 0.03 -23.96
C LYS A 3 3.53 -0.23 -22.49
N GLN A 4 4.17 0.47 -21.56
CA GLN A 4 3.93 0.32 -20.12
C GLN A 4 2.61 0.98 -19.74
N ASP A 5 2.32 2.16 -20.29
CA ASP A 5 1.02 2.84 -20.17
C ASP A 5 -0.11 1.92 -20.61
N GLN A 6 0.03 1.32 -21.79
CA GLN A 6 -1.01 0.43 -22.34
C GLN A 6 -1.18 -0.83 -21.48
N LYS A 7 -0.10 -1.38 -20.93
CA LYS A 7 -0.18 -2.53 -20.04
C LYS A 7 -0.94 -2.17 -18.76
N ALA A 8 -0.62 -1.03 -18.14
CA ALA A 8 -1.32 -0.58 -16.93
C ALA A 8 -2.83 -0.44 -17.18
N LEU A 9 -3.22 0.20 -18.28
CA LEU A 9 -4.63 0.35 -18.65
C LEU A 9 -5.32 -0.99 -18.92
N ASN A 10 -4.65 -1.92 -19.62
CA ASN A 10 -5.19 -3.25 -19.87
C ASN A 10 -5.38 -4.04 -18.58
N ASP A 11 -4.40 -4.01 -17.68
CA ASP A 11 -4.48 -4.71 -16.40
C ASP A 11 -5.60 -4.13 -15.52
N ILE A 12 -5.79 -2.81 -15.52
CA ILE A 12 -6.91 -2.15 -14.82
C ILE A 12 -8.26 -2.59 -15.40
N GLU A 13 -8.37 -2.68 -16.72
CA GLU A 13 -9.61 -3.12 -17.36
C GLU A 13 -9.92 -4.59 -17.09
N GLU A 14 -8.92 -5.47 -17.18
CA GLU A 14 -9.10 -6.92 -17.06
C GLU A 14 -9.21 -7.38 -15.59
N TYR A 15 -8.38 -6.83 -14.70
CA TYR A 15 -8.23 -7.31 -13.33
C TYR A 15 -8.75 -6.34 -12.27
N GLY A 16 -9.16 -5.14 -12.66
CA GLY A 16 -9.66 -4.09 -11.76
C GLY A 16 -8.59 -3.21 -11.13
N CYS A 17 -7.31 -3.55 -11.28
CA CYS A 17 -6.17 -2.72 -10.90
C CYS A 17 -4.90 -3.17 -11.62
N HIS A 18 -3.90 -2.28 -11.67
CA HIS A 18 -2.53 -2.63 -12.02
C HIS A 18 -1.65 -2.54 -10.78
N ILE A 19 -0.77 -3.54 -10.56
CA ILE A 19 0.11 -3.60 -9.40
C ILE A 19 1.54 -3.33 -9.84
N ILE A 20 2.15 -2.33 -9.21
CA ILE A 20 3.51 -1.87 -9.48
C ILE A 20 4.40 -2.28 -8.31
N ASN A 21 5.60 -2.77 -8.61
CA ASN A 21 6.63 -3.04 -7.61
C ASN A 21 7.86 -2.19 -7.94
N VAL A 22 8.30 -1.42 -6.96
CA VAL A 22 9.52 -0.61 -7.00
C VAL A 22 10.57 -1.35 -6.18
N MET A 23 11.72 -1.57 -6.79
CA MET A 23 12.84 -2.26 -6.15
C MET A 23 13.47 -1.38 -5.07
N GLU A 24 14.15 -2.01 -4.12
CA GLU A 24 14.96 -1.33 -3.11
C GLU A 24 15.99 -0.40 -3.77
N GLY A 25 16.09 0.82 -3.25
CA GLY A 25 17.09 1.81 -3.62
C GLY A 25 18.22 1.87 -2.60
N ASP A 26 19.19 2.78 -2.81
CA ASP A 26 20.39 2.85 -1.97
C ASP A 26 20.10 3.09 -0.47
N ASN A 27 18.99 3.75 -0.13
CA ASN A 27 18.53 3.97 1.25
C ASN A 27 17.02 3.83 1.42
N GLU A 28 16.31 3.26 0.44
CA GLU A 28 14.85 3.19 0.43
C GLU A 28 14.40 1.73 0.30
N PRO A 29 13.49 1.24 1.16
CA PRO A 29 12.99 -0.11 1.05
C PRO A 29 12.17 -0.29 -0.22
N SER A 30 12.12 -1.53 -0.73
CA SER A 30 11.21 -1.85 -1.82
C SER A 30 9.75 -1.64 -1.39
N PHE A 31 8.89 -1.23 -2.33
CA PHE A 31 7.47 -1.11 -2.08
C PHE A 31 6.63 -1.58 -3.27
N THR A 32 5.37 -1.88 -2.99
CA THR A 32 4.38 -2.28 -3.98
C THR A 32 3.12 -1.47 -3.77
N TYR A 33 2.52 -1.00 -4.87
CA TYR A 33 1.26 -0.28 -4.80
C TYR A 33 0.35 -0.61 -5.97
N SER A 34 -0.96 -0.45 -5.73
CA SER A 34 -1.98 -0.54 -6.78
C SER A 34 -2.24 0.81 -7.43
N ILE A 35 -2.71 0.76 -8.66
CA ILE A 35 -3.41 1.87 -9.32
C ILE A 35 -4.70 1.36 -9.95
N GLY A 36 -5.73 2.20 -9.98
CA GLY A 36 -6.98 1.95 -10.69
C GLY A 36 -8.09 1.34 -9.84
N ILE A 37 -7.82 0.92 -8.59
CA ILE A 37 -8.89 0.54 -7.64
C ILE A 37 -9.81 1.74 -7.42
N ASN A 38 -9.22 2.94 -7.29
CA ASN A 38 -9.96 4.18 -7.17
C ASN A 38 -10.88 4.46 -8.37
N GLN A 39 -10.42 4.23 -9.59
CA GLN A 39 -11.19 4.44 -10.81
C GLN A 39 -12.28 3.40 -11.00
N LYS A 40 -12.00 2.13 -10.66
CA LYS A 40 -12.92 1.01 -10.89
C LYS A 40 -13.96 0.84 -9.79
N GLN A 41 -13.59 1.14 -8.55
CA GLN A 41 -14.40 0.83 -7.37
C GLN A 41 -14.76 2.07 -6.53
N ASN A 42 -14.19 3.25 -6.83
CA ASN A 42 -14.32 4.45 -6.01
C ASN A 42 -13.86 4.22 -4.55
N LYS A 43 -12.80 3.44 -4.39
CA LYS A 43 -12.16 3.06 -3.12
C LYS A 43 -10.67 3.40 -3.15
N PRO A 44 -10.01 3.63 -2.01
CA PRO A 44 -8.59 3.95 -2.01
C PRO A 44 -7.74 2.85 -2.66
N ASP A 45 -6.70 3.26 -3.40
CA ASP A 45 -5.60 2.35 -3.76
C ASP A 45 -4.78 2.00 -2.52
N LEU A 46 -3.90 1.00 -2.63
CA LEU A 46 -3.10 0.47 -1.53
C LEU A 46 -1.60 0.53 -1.83
N ILE A 47 -0.80 0.96 -0.85
CA ILE A 47 0.67 0.81 -0.82
C ILE A 47 1.11 -0.09 0.33
N ILE A 48 2.15 -0.89 0.08
CA ILE A 48 2.80 -1.78 1.02
C ILE A 48 4.31 -1.58 0.89
N VAL A 49 4.97 -1.22 1.98
CA VAL A 49 6.42 -0.95 2.02
C VAL A 49 7.12 -2.07 2.79
N GLY A 50 8.28 -2.52 2.30
CA GLY A 50 9.15 -3.47 3.00
C GLY A 50 8.81 -4.96 2.87
N LEU A 51 7.69 -5.31 2.22
CA LEU A 51 7.34 -6.71 1.98
C LEU A 51 7.88 -7.22 0.64
N LYS A 52 8.20 -8.51 0.60
CA LYS A 52 8.56 -9.20 -0.64
C LYS A 52 7.45 -9.05 -1.68
N ARG A 53 7.84 -8.78 -2.92
CA ARG A 53 6.93 -8.56 -4.07
C ARG A 53 5.77 -9.56 -4.15
N GLU A 54 6.05 -10.85 -4.02
CA GLU A 54 5.04 -11.92 -4.14
C GLU A 54 3.97 -11.81 -3.06
N LEU A 55 4.39 -11.55 -1.81
CA LEU A 55 3.47 -11.36 -0.68
C LEU A 55 2.69 -10.07 -0.84
N ALA A 56 3.35 -8.95 -1.13
CA ALA A 56 2.68 -7.66 -1.33
C ALA A 56 1.65 -7.73 -2.48
N HIS A 57 2.00 -8.39 -3.58
CA HIS A 57 1.09 -8.59 -4.71
C HIS A 57 -0.14 -9.45 -4.33
N SER A 58 0.06 -10.49 -3.52
CA SER A 58 -1.04 -11.31 -2.99
C SER A 58 -1.97 -10.49 -2.10
N ILE A 59 -1.40 -9.66 -1.21
CA ILE A 59 -2.16 -8.79 -0.30
C ILE A 59 -2.98 -7.76 -1.08
N VAL A 60 -2.39 -7.10 -2.08
CA VAL A 60 -3.10 -6.10 -2.90
C VAL A 60 -4.27 -6.74 -3.66
N ASN A 61 -4.09 -7.94 -4.23
CA ASN A 61 -5.19 -8.65 -4.88
C ASN A 61 -6.30 -9.01 -3.89
N ASN A 62 -5.94 -9.53 -2.72
CA ASN A 62 -6.90 -9.83 -1.65
C ASN A 62 -7.68 -8.58 -1.21
N TYR A 63 -7.00 -7.45 -1.02
CA TYR A 63 -7.61 -6.15 -0.69
C TYR A 63 -8.63 -5.73 -1.75
N LYS A 64 -8.23 -5.76 -3.02
CA LYS A 64 -9.09 -5.45 -4.16
C LYS A 64 -10.32 -6.36 -4.22
N ASP A 65 -10.15 -7.67 -4.02
CA ASP A 65 -11.25 -8.64 -4.08
C ASP A 65 -12.23 -8.47 -2.90
N ARG A 66 -11.72 -8.13 -1.71
CA ARG A 66 -12.56 -7.83 -0.53
C ARG A 66 -13.36 -6.54 -0.71
N LEU A 67 -12.77 -5.50 -1.31
CA LEU A 67 -13.50 -4.30 -1.69
C LEU A 67 -14.62 -4.61 -2.69
N LEU A 68 -14.38 -5.45 -3.69
CA LEU A 68 -15.39 -5.90 -4.66
C LEU A 68 -16.52 -6.70 -4.00
N ALA A 69 -16.20 -7.46 -2.94
CA ALA A 69 -17.19 -8.17 -2.13
C ALA A 69 -18.03 -7.24 -1.23
N GLY A 70 -17.73 -5.94 -1.20
CA GLY A 70 -18.46 -4.92 -0.45
C GLY A 70 -17.86 -4.57 0.91
N GLU A 71 -16.69 -5.12 1.25
CA GLU A 71 -15.98 -4.72 2.46
C GLU A 71 -15.44 -3.29 2.33
N THR A 72 -15.25 -2.61 3.46
CA THR A 72 -14.63 -1.29 3.51
C THR A 72 -13.53 -1.29 4.56
N PHE A 73 -12.39 -0.74 4.20
CA PHE A 73 -11.23 -0.60 5.06
C PHE A 73 -11.13 0.84 5.53
N GLU A 74 -11.14 1.02 6.85
CA GLU A 74 -11.03 2.30 7.52
C GLU A 74 -9.65 2.42 8.16
N THR A 75 -9.18 3.65 8.29
CA THR A 75 -7.93 3.93 8.98
C THR A 75 -8.08 3.71 10.48
N GLY A 76 -6.98 3.35 11.14
CA GLY A 76 -7.01 3.16 12.59
C GLY A 76 -7.60 1.81 13.04
N GLN A 77 -7.83 0.87 12.12
CA GLN A 77 -8.44 -0.42 12.40
C GLN A 77 -7.51 -1.58 12.00
N TYR A 78 -7.63 -2.70 12.74
CA TYR A 78 -6.95 -3.95 12.43
C TYR A 78 -7.84 -4.85 11.57
N TYR A 79 -7.22 -5.57 10.64
CA TYR A 79 -7.89 -6.52 9.77
C TYR A 79 -7.10 -7.82 9.70
N SER A 80 -7.80 -8.94 9.87
CA SER A 80 -7.25 -10.27 9.69
C SER A 80 -7.21 -10.68 8.22
N ASP A 81 -6.63 -11.85 7.95
CA ASP A 81 -6.72 -12.58 6.67
C ASP A 81 -6.03 -11.90 5.48
N PHE A 82 -5.14 -10.94 5.76
CA PHE A 82 -4.18 -10.40 4.80
C PHE A 82 -2.81 -11.08 4.90
N LEU A 83 -2.37 -11.33 6.13
CA LEU A 83 -1.08 -11.95 6.45
C LEU A 83 -1.35 -13.18 7.32
N GLY A 84 -0.82 -14.33 6.92
CA GLY A 84 -1.13 -15.61 7.59
C GLY A 84 -0.79 -15.58 9.08
N GLY A 85 -1.81 -15.58 9.93
CA GLY A 85 -1.66 -15.60 11.39
C GLY A 85 -1.39 -14.22 12.04
N PHE A 86 -1.43 -13.14 11.27
CA PHE A 86 -1.20 -11.79 11.77
C PHE A 86 -2.25 -10.81 11.23
N ASP A 87 -2.68 -9.90 12.09
CA ASP A 87 -3.48 -8.77 11.65
C ASP A 87 -2.61 -7.75 10.93
N VAL A 88 -3.25 -6.93 10.09
CA VAL A 88 -2.65 -5.75 9.47
C VAL A 88 -3.42 -4.51 9.87
N PHE A 89 -2.80 -3.35 9.76
CA PHE A 89 -3.39 -2.09 10.16
C PHE A 89 -3.33 -1.08 9.01
N PHE A 90 -4.38 -0.29 8.79
CA PHE A 90 -4.39 0.69 7.70
C PHE A 90 -4.26 2.13 8.21
N ILE A 91 -3.47 2.91 7.48
CA ILE A 91 -3.38 4.37 7.65
C ILE A 91 -3.58 5.06 6.30
N GLU A 92 -4.01 6.33 6.33
CA GLU A 92 -4.06 7.15 5.11
C GLU A 92 -2.67 7.71 4.84
N VAL A 93 -2.24 7.61 3.59
CA VAL A 93 -0.97 8.20 3.13
C VAL A 93 -1.16 9.70 2.96
N ASP A 94 -0.27 10.48 3.56
CA ASP A 94 -0.28 11.93 3.41
C ASP A 94 0.14 12.35 1.98
N LYS A 95 -0.49 13.41 1.46
CA LYS A 95 -0.26 13.87 0.08
C LYS A 95 1.17 14.35 -0.16
N SER A 96 1.93 14.73 0.87
CA SER A 96 3.35 15.09 0.75
C SER A 96 4.19 13.96 0.15
N HIS A 97 3.81 12.70 0.39
CA HIS A 97 4.51 11.51 -0.11
C HIS A 97 4.13 11.12 -1.55
N TYR A 98 3.07 11.68 -2.14
CA TYR A 98 2.53 11.17 -3.41
C TYR A 98 3.50 11.33 -4.58
N LYS A 99 4.27 12.42 -4.59
CA LYS A 99 5.25 12.70 -5.67
C LYS A 99 6.41 11.72 -5.66
N GLU A 100 6.81 11.27 -4.47
CA GLU A 100 7.94 10.37 -4.27
C GLU A 100 7.53 8.92 -4.56
N TYR A 101 6.37 8.49 -4.06
CA TYR A 101 5.96 7.08 -4.13
C TYR A 101 5.02 6.76 -5.29
N LEU A 102 4.14 7.69 -5.69
CA LEU A 102 2.91 7.38 -6.43
C LEU A 102 2.88 7.99 -7.83
N GLY A 103 4.02 8.05 -8.53
CA GLY A 103 4.13 8.67 -9.86
C GLY A 103 3.09 8.16 -10.87
N TRP A 104 2.84 6.85 -10.93
CA TRP A 104 1.81 6.27 -11.80
C TRP A 104 0.39 6.59 -11.35
N GLY A 105 0.15 6.67 -10.04
CA GLY A 105 -1.15 7.07 -9.50
C GLY A 105 -1.49 8.53 -9.86
N LEU A 106 -0.52 9.43 -9.74
CA LEU A 106 -0.64 10.83 -10.14
C LEU A 106 -0.90 10.97 -11.64
N TRP A 107 -0.17 10.23 -12.47
CA TRP A 107 -0.36 10.21 -13.92
C TRP A 107 -1.77 9.74 -14.29
N LEU A 108 -2.21 8.61 -13.71
CA LEU A 108 -3.49 7.98 -14.04
C LEU A 108 -4.69 8.87 -13.63
N ASN A 109 -4.57 9.60 -12.53
CA ASN A 109 -5.62 10.48 -12.00
C ASN A 109 -5.47 11.95 -12.41
N ASN A 110 -4.46 12.30 -13.22
CA ASN A 110 -4.15 13.67 -13.63
C ASN A 110 -4.03 14.65 -12.44
N GLY A 111 -3.46 14.20 -11.32
CA GLY A 111 -3.36 14.95 -10.08
C GLY A 111 -3.41 14.05 -8.84
N ASP A 112 -3.56 14.67 -7.66
CA ASP A 112 -3.59 14.00 -6.35
C ASP A 112 -5.01 13.82 -5.77
N ASP A 113 -6.04 13.94 -6.60
CA ASP A 113 -7.45 13.81 -6.19
C ASP A 113 -7.87 12.34 -6.08
N PHE A 114 -7.13 11.58 -5.27
CA PHE A 114 -7.43 10.21 -4.90
C PHE A 114 -6.89 9.94 -3.50
N LYS A 115 -7.38 8.87 -2.89
CA LYS A 115 -6.88 8.38 -1.61
C LYS A 115 -5.99 7.17 -1.81
N MET A 116 -4.96 7.11 -0.98
CA MET A 116 -4.06 5.96 -0.87
C MET A 116 -4.02 5.53 0.59
N LEU A 117 -4.21 4.24 0.84
CA LEU A 117 -3.96 3.64 2.15
C LEU A 117 -2.59 3.00 2.16
N GLN A 118 -1.90 3.04 3.29
CA GLN A 118 -0.75 2.20 3.57
C GLN A 118 -1.20 1.05 4.48
N LEU A 119 -0.84 -0.17 4.09
CA LEU A 119 -0.95 -1.33 4.97
C LEU A 119 0.30 -1.45 5.82
N ILE A 120 0.08 -1.48 7.13
CA ILE A 120 1.08 -1.66 8.18
C ILE A 120 1.05 -3.11 8.63
N TRP A 121 2.21 -3.76 8.60
CA TRP A 121 2.39 -5.17 8.98
C TRP A 121 3.28 -5.29 10.22
N PRO A 122 2.97 -6.22 11.14
CA PRO A 122 3.83 -6.51 12.30
C PRO A 122 4.99 -7.44 11.93
N THR A 123 6.02 -7.49 12.77
CA THR A 123 7.05 -8.53 12.67
C THR A 123 6.47 -9.92 12.98
N THR A 124 7.22 -10.98 12.68
CA THR A 124 6.83 -12.36 13.02
C THR A 124 6.74 -12.63 14.52
N ASP A 125 7.32 -11.76 15.34
CA ASP A 125 7.23 -11.80 16.80
C ASP A 125 6.06 -10.95 17.32
N GLY A 126 5.25 -10.36 16.42
CA GLY A 126 4.09 -9.53 16.76
C GLY A 126 4.45 -8.10 17.17
N VAL A 127 5.65 -7.62 16.85
CA VAL A 127 6.09 -6.25 17.13
C VAL A 127 5.56 -5.30 16.05
N TRP A 128 5.01 -4.18 16.48
CA TRP A 128 4.46 -3.13 15.62
C TRP A 128 5.36 -1.90 15.54
N PRO A 129 5.15 -0.98 14.56
CA PRO A 129 5.97 0.22 14.42
C PRO A 129 5.91 1.16 15.63
N TRP A 130 4.82 1.13 16.41
CA TRP A 130 4.66 1.92 17.64
C TRP A 130 5.21 1.25 18.89
N ASP A 131 5.69 0.01 18.82
CA ASP A 131 6.28 -0.67 19.97
C ASP A 131 7.73 -0.20 20.21
N SER A 132 8.20 -0.31 21.45
CA SER A 132 9.54 0.14 21.86
C SER A 132 10.67 -0.77 21.38
N ASP A 133 10.37 -2.05 21.15
CA ASP A 133 11.37 -3.11 20.99
C ASP A 133 11.66 -3.44 19.50
N LYS A 134 11.37 -2.49 18.60
CA LYS A 134 11.61 -2.62 17.17
C LYS A 134 13.10 -2.48 16.81
N SER A 135 13.52 -3.20 15.78
CA SER A 135 14.88 -3.09 15.25
C SER A 135 15.00 -1.92 14.27
N GLU A 136 16.19 -1.33 14.16
CA GLU A 136 16.49 -0.29 13.17
C GLU A 136 16.17 -0.75 11.73
N PHE A 137 16.41 -2.04 11.43
CA PHE A 137 16.04 -2.60 10.13
C PHE A 137 14.54 -2.58 9.88
N TYR A 138 13.72 -2.87 10.89
CA TYR A 138 12.26 -2.86 10.75
C TYR A 138 11.71 -1.44 10.58
N GLU A 139 12.27 -0.46 11.30
CA GLU A 139 11.97 0.96 11.10
C GLU A 139 12.30 1.40 9.67
N TRP A 140 13.50 1.06 9.19
CA TRP A 140 13.92 1.35 7.82
C TRP A 140 13.06 0.62 6.76
N ALA A 141 12.68 -0.64 7.03
CA ALA A 141 11.91 -1.45 6.09
C ALA A 141 10.48 -0.94 5.88
N GLN A 142 9.91 -0.24 6.86
CA GLN A 142 8.52 0.22 6.82
C GLN A 142 8.41 1.67 7.31
N PRO A 143 8.88 2.66 6.52
CA PRO A 143 8.58 4.06 6.78
C PRO A 143 7.07 4.27 6.82
N ILE A 144 6.61 5.08 7.78
CA ILE A 144 5.20 5.44 7.95
C ILE A 144 4.94 6.67 7.10
N LEU A 145 3.99 6.55 6.17
CA LEU A 145 3.73 7.59 5.17
C LEU A 145 2.55 8.51 5.55
N ASN A 146 2.33 8.73 6.85
CA ASN A 146 1.42 9.78 7.32
C ASN A 146 2.15 11.13 7.38
N ASP A 147 1.48 12.16 7.93
CA ASP A 147 2.03 13.51 8.06
C ASP A 147 3.20 13.60 9.06
N ALA A 148 3.16 12.79 10.12
CA ALA A 148 4.16 12.78 11.20
C ALA A 148 5.39 11.90 10.91
N GLY A 149 5.28 10.95 9.98
CA GLY A 149 6.32 9.93 9.76
C GLY A 149 6.38 8.85 10.85
N GLU A 150 5.43 8.85 11.79
CA GLU A 150 5.39 7.96 12.94
C GLU A 150 3.95 7.60 13.35
N LEU A 151 3.78 6.47 14.04
CA LEU A 151 2.52 6.07 14.64
C LEU A 151 2.66 5.96 16.15
N SER A 152 1.68 6.49 16.87
CA SER A 152 1.46 6.19 18.27
C SER A 152 0.42 5.07 18.40
N LYS A 153 0.55 4.24 19.43
CA LYS A 153 -0.45 3.22 19.73
C LYS A 153 -1.80 3.90 20.00
N ILE A 154 -2.82 3.51 19.24
CA ILE A 154 -4.21 3.97 19.41
C ILE A 154 -4.84 3.26 20.61
#